data_AF-A0A7Y5QAD0-F1
#
_entry.id   AF-A0A7Y5QAD0-F1
#
_cell.length_a   1.000
_cell.length_b   1.000
_cell.length_c   1.000
_cell.angle_alpha   90.00
_cell.angle_beta   90.00
_cell.angle_gamma   90.00
#
_symmetry.space_group_name_H-M   'P 1'
#
loop_
_entity.id
_entity.type
_entity.pdbx_description
1 polymer ?
#
loop_
_entity_poly.entity_id
_entity_poly.type
_entity_poly.pdbx_seq_one_letter_code
_entity_poly.pdbx_strand_id
1 'polypeptide(L)'
;MNLYLEPQGFLGTGASLMADITLVAYVLLIIPAMIIGFYFARHGKHRPHHQALMNSVTLLNWVLILLLMAVAYQFDVVDNIGRQPDNLRYLMPTVHALLGLPAQILATFIMVRMAIEDRSVAAAKQRGERNLRPYWWTHAKRVMQITMALWLATSVLGIVTYLVRYNVVAPLGGSEVVSPEATEPVGAGDEEATPTPAAIETEEAQVDATLEAAGSPVSTLAATSDPEPAETVEVGETPEAEDSGSGGN
;
A
#
# COMPACT_ATOMS: atom_id res chain seq x y z
N MET A 1 -9.62 4.07 16.21
CA MET A 1 -8.17 3.82 16.32
C MET A 1 -7.50 4.34 15.06
N ASN A 2 -6.55 5.28 15.17
CA ASN A 2 -5.86 5.79 13.99
C ASN A 2 -4.69 4.86 13.67
N LEU A 3 -4.90 3.91 12.75
CA LEU A 3 -3.90 2.91 12.34
C LEU A 3 -2.58 3.54 11.84
N TYR A 4 -2.59 4.83 11.51
CA TYR A 4 -1.40 5.58 11.11
C TYR A 4 -0.50 6.01 12.24
N LEU A 5 -1.05 6.19 13.44
CA LEU A 5 -0.32 6.68 14.60
C LEU A 5 -0.15 5.57 15.64
N GLU A 6 -1.09 4.65 15.71
CA GLU A 6 -1.10 3.58 16.70
C GLU A 6 -1.48 2.23 16.09
N PRO A 7 -0.89 1.12 16.59
CA PRO A 7 0.11 1.07 17.66
C PRO A 7 1.51 1.56 17.22
N GLN A 8 2.38 1.86 18.19
CA GLN A 8 3.78 2.19 17.92
C GLN A 8 4.51 1.02 17.25
N GLY A 9 5.42 1.34 16.35
CA GLY A 9 6.24 0.41 15.62
C GLY A 9 7.36 -0.20 16.46
N PHE A 10 8.01 -1.20 15.90
CA PHE A 10 9.03 -2.01 16.56
C PHE A 10 10.46 -1.56 16.23
N LEU A 11 10.66 -0.65 15.28
CA LEU A 11 11.98 -0.17 14.88
C LEU A 11 12.54 0.91 15.83
N GLY A 12 11.80 1.31 16.87
CA GLY A 12 12.25 2.29 17.87
C GLY A 12 12.35 3.73 17.36
N THR A 13 11.74 4.03 16.22
CA THR A 13 11.81 5.35 15.54
C THR A 13 10.65 6.29 15.92
N GLY A 14 9.72 5.84 16.76
CA GLY A 14 8.46 6.57 17.02
C GLY A 14 7.46 6.47 15.87
N ALA A 15 7.75 5.70 14.82
CA ALA A 15 6.81 5.39 13.75
C ALA A 15 5.69 4.46 14.23
N SER A 16 4.59 4.38 13.47
CA SER A 16 3.55 3.39 13.73
C SER A 16 3.95 2.01 13.21
N LEU A 17 3.33 0.97 13.76
CA LEU A 17 3.56 -0.41 13.34
C LEU A 17 3.34 -0.60 11.84
N MET A 18 2.33 0.05 11.27
CA MET A 18 2.05 -0.01 9.83
C MET A 18 3.16 0.63 9.00
N ALA A 19 3.74 1.75 9.46
CA ALA A 19 4.87 2.39 8.79
C ALA A 19 6.10 1.47 8.77
N ASP A 20 6.42 0.83 9.90
CA ASP A 20 7.54 -0.11 10.01
C ASP A 20 7.34 -1.34 9.12
N ILE A 21 6.14 -1.95 9.14
CA ILE A 21 5.82 -3.09 8.29
C ILE A 21 5.94 -2.71 6.81
N THR A 22 5.46 -1.53 6.42
CA THR A 22 5.59 -1.07 5.02
C THR A 22 7.04 -0.94 4.61
N LEU A 23 7.87 -0.31 5.44
CA LEU A 23 9.28 -0.12 5.18
C LEU A 23 9.98 -1.48 5.02
N VAL A 24 9.74 -2.40 5.96
CA VAL A 24 10.33 -3.74 5.92
C VAL A 24 9.85 -4.53 4.70
N ALA A 25 8.56 -4.48 4.37
CA ALA A 25 8.03 -5.11 3.16
C ALA A 25 8.71 -4.56 1.90
N TYR A 26 8.93 -3.25 1.82
CA TYR A 26 9.63 -2.65 0.68
C TYR A 26 11.10 -3.09 0.59
N VAL A 27 11.83 -3.00 1.70
CA VAL A 27 13.27 -3.29 1.74
C VAL A 27 13.57 -4.77 1.58
N LEU A 28 12.77 -5.65 2.18
CA LEU A 28 13.04 -7.10 2.18
C LEU A 28 12.28 -7.88 1.10
N LEU A 29 11.14 -7.38 0.63
CA LEU A 29 10.33 -8.09 -0.36
C LEU A 29 10.32 -7.39 -1.72
N ILE A 30 9.86 -6.13 -1.79
CA ILE A 30 9.61 -5.46 -3.08
C ILE A 30 10.92 -5.19 -3.83
N ILE A 31 11.91 -4.55 -3.19
CA ILE A 31 13.19 -4.23 -3.84
C ILE A 31 13.93 -5.50 -4.29
N PRO A 32 14.13 -6.53 -3.44
CA PRO A 32 14.78 -7.76 -3.87
C PRO A 32 14.00 -8.48 -4.97
N ALA A 33 12.67 -8.53 -4.90
CA ALA A 33 11.85 -9.15 -5.94
C ALA A 33 11.99 -8.43 -7.29
N MET A 34 12.09 -7.09 -7.31
CA MET A 34 12.38 -6.35 -8.54
C MET A 34 13.74 -6.74 -9.14
N ILE A 35 14.77 -6.88 -8.30
CA ILE A 35 16.13 -7.28 -8.73
C ILE A 35 16.11 -8.72 -9.28
N ILE A 36 15.42 -9.64 -8.60
CA ILE A 36 15.23 -11.02 -9.08
C ILE A 36 14.46 -11.04 -10.40
N GLY A 37 13.42 -10.22 -10.54
CA GLY A 37 12.69 -10.04 -11.78
C GLY A 37 13.60 -9.57 -12.91
N PHE A 38 14.44 -8.56 -12.65
CA PHE A 38 15.45 -8.10 -13.61
C PHE A 38 16.43 -9.23 -13.99
N TYR A 39 16.91 -9.99 -13.01
CA TYR A 39 17.76 -11.15 -13.24
C TYR A 39 17.10 -12.17 -14.19
N PHE A 40 15.84 -12.54 -13.96
CA PHE A 40 15.11 -13.45 -14.85
C PHE A 40 14.99 -12.89 -16.28
N ALA A 41 14.69 -11.59 -16.42
CA ALA A 41 14.60 -10.96 -17.73
C ALA A 41 15.94 -10.97 -18.48
N ARG A 42 17.08 -10.80 -17.78
CA ARG A 42 18.41 -10.84 -18.42
C ARG A 42 18.83 -12.24 -18.86
N HIS A 43 18.29 -13.28 -18.23
CA HIS A 43 18.56 -14.68 -18.56
C HIS A 43 17.50 -15.31 -19.49
N GLY A 44 16.66 -14.49 -20.13
CA GLY A 44 15.63 -14.97 -21.06
C GLY A 44 14.45 -15.70 -20.39
N LYS A 45 14.39 -15.73 -19.05
CA LYS A 45 13.30 -16.37 -18.28
C LYS A 45 12.08 -15.46 -18.16
N HIS A 46 11.63 -14.92 -19.29
CA HIS A 46 10.52 -13.95 -19.35
C HIS A 46 9.19 -14.55 -18.90
N ARG A 47 8.93 -15.83 -19.23
CA ARG A 47 7.67 -16.52 -18.96
C ARG A 47 7.93 -17.93 -18.42
N PRO A 48 7.20 -18.40 -17.40
CA PRO A 48 6.29 -17.63 -16.54
C PRO A 48 7.02 -16.83 -15.45
N HIS A 49 8.29 -17.15 -15.16
CA HIS A 49 9.02 -16.70 -13.97
C HIS A 49 9.04 -15.18 -13.76
N HIS A 50 9.59 -14.42 -14.71
CA HIS A 50 9.62 -12.95 -14.63
C HIS A 50 8.20 -12.36 -14.57
N GLN A 51 7.31 -12.80 -15.46
CA GLN A 51 5.94 -12.31 -15.53
C GLN A 51 5.17 -12.52 -14.21
N ALA A 52 5.16 -13.75 -13.68
CA ALA A 52 4.44 -14.07 -12.45
C ALA A 52 4.97 -13.26 -11.27
N LEU A 53 6.30 -13.20 -11.10
CA LEU A 53 6.93 -12.44 -10.04
C LEU A 53 6.57 -10.95 -10.12
N MET A 54 6.75 -10.32 -11.29
CA MET A 54 6.49 -8.89 -11.45
C MET A 54 5.00 -8.55 -11.32
N ASN A 55 4.09 -9.44 -11.73
CA ASN A 55 2.65 -9.28 -11.50
C ASN A 55 2.33 -9.33 -10.00
N SER A 56 2.86 -10.32 -9.28
CA SER A 56 2.68 -10.42 -7.82
C SER A 56 3.20 -9.19 -7.09
N VAL A 57 4.40 -8.70 -7.45
CA VAL A 57 4.97 -7.48 -6.87
C VAL A 57 4.09 -6.26 -7.18
N THR A 58 3.58 -6.14 -8.42
CA THR A 58 2.71 -5.01 -8.82
C THR A 58 1.40 -5.00 -8.03
N LEU A 59 0.76 -6.15 -7.85
CA LEU A 59 -0.47 -6.29 -7.08
C LEU A 59 -0.26 -6.04 -5.59
N LEU A 60 0.78 -6.64 -5.01
CA LEU A 60 1.17 -6.36 -3.63
C LEU A 60 1.44 -4.87 -3.43
N ASN A 61 2.10 -4.22 -4.39
CA ASN A 61 2.39 -2.80 -4.29
C ASN A 61 1.13 -1.93 -4.34
N TRP A 62 0.11 -2.32 -5.12
CA TRP A 62 -1.19 -1.63 -5.09
C TRP A 62 -1.83 -1.69 -3.71
N VAL A 63 -1.78 -2.85 -3.04
CA VAL A 63 -2.30 -3.00 -1.68
C VAL A 63 -1.57 -2.05 -0.72
N LEU A 64 -0.24 -2.00 -0.79
CA LEU A 64 0.55 -1.09 0.04
C LEU A 64 0.26 0.39 -0.25
N ILE A 65 0.12 0.76 -1.53
CA ILE A 65 -0.21 2.14 -1.92
C ILE A 65 -1.58 2.54 -1.39
N LEU A 66 -2.62 1.73 -1.64
CA LEU A 66 -3.99 2.09 -1.30
C LEU A 66 -4.24 2.09 0.21
N LEU A 67 -3.71 1.11 0.94
CA LEU A 67 -3.98 0.98 2.37
C LEU A 67 -3.03 1.83 3.22
N LEU A 68 -1.78 2.04 2.78
CA LEU A 68 -0.73 2.64 3.62
C LEU A 68 -0.18 3.95 3.08
N MET A 69 -0.18 4.21 1.78
CA MET A 69 0.32 5.51 1.27
C MET A 69 -0.81 6.51 1.06
N ALA A 70 -1.91 6.10 0.43
CA ALA A 70 -3.03 6.98 0.09
C ALA A 70 -3.68 7.55 1.35
N VAL A 71 -3.92 6.70 2.35
CA VAL A 71 -4.58 7.14 3.59
C VAL A 71 -3.65 8.07 4.42
N ALA A 72 -2.33 7.81 4.44
CA ALA A 72 -1.35 8.68 5.10
C ALA A 72 -1.28 10.05 4.43
N TYR A 73 -1.28 10.03 3.10
CA TYR A 73 -1.19 11.23 2.30
C TYR A 73 -2.44 12.09 2.52
N GLN A 74 -3.61 11.46 2.53
CA GLN A 74 -4.88 12.14 2.76
C GLN A 74 -4.96 12.80 4.15
N PHE A 75 -4.52 12.12 5.22
CA PHE A 75 -4.65 12.65 6.58
C PHE A 75 -3.52 13.57 7.04
N ASP A 76 -2.31 13.48 6.47
CA ASP A 76 -1.15 14.27 6.93
C ASP A 76 -0.61 15.22 5.86
N VAL A 77 -0.63 14.86 4.57
CA VAL A 77 0.11 15.61 3.55
C VAL A 77 -0.77 16.62 2.81
N VAL A 78 -1.97 16.23 2.39
CA VAL A 78 -2.86 17.06 1.55
C VAL A 78 -3.11 18.43 2.16
N ASP A 79 -3.45 18.47 3.45
CA ASP A 79 -3.80 19.71 4.14
C ASP A 79 -2.55 20.54 4.49
N ASN A 80 -1.40 19.90 4.72
CA ASN A 80 -0.21 20.58 5.21
C ASN A 80 0.70 21.10 4.09
N ILE A 81 0.77 20.42 2.94
CA ILE A 81 1.69 20.82 1.85
C ILE A 81 1.38 22.21 1.29
N GLY A 82 0.11 22.60 1.24
CA GLY A 82 -0.27 23.94 0.79
C GLY A 82 0.10 25.06 1.78
N ARG A 83 0.21 24.73 3.08
CA ARG A 83 0.54 25.68 4.15
C ARG A 83 2.04 25.74 4.44
N GLN A 84 2.74 24.63 4.24
CA GLN A 84 4.17 24.47 4.53
C GLN A 84 4.87 23.76 3.36
N PRO A 85 4.93 24.37 2.17
CA PRO A 85 5.44 23.72 0.96
C PRO A 85 6.93 23.34 1.05
N ASP A 86 7.71 24.08 1.82
CA ASP A 86 9.15 23.87 1.97
C ASP A 86 9.51 22.88 3.10
N ASN A 87 8.52 22.41 3.87
CA ASN A 87 8.76 21.45 4.94
C ASN A 87 8.97 20.05 4.35
N LEU A 88 10.20 19.53 4.47
CA LEU A 88 10.60 18.23 3.93
C LEU A 88 9.70 17.07 4.40
N ARG A 89 9.08 17.18 5.58
CA ARG A 89 8.12 16.19 6.08
C ARG A 89 6.93 15.98 5.14
N TYR A 90 6.47 17.04 4.48
CA TYR A 90 5.32 17.01 3.56
C TYR A 90 5.77 16.98 2.10
N LEU A 91 6.85 17.70 1.76
CA LEU A 91 7.39 17.75 0.40
C LEU A 91 7.87 16.38 -0.09
N MET A 92 8.60 15.63 0.75
CA MET A 92 9.17 14.34 0.34
C MET A 92 8.11 13.30 -0.02
N PRO A 93 7.04 13.09 0.79
CA PRO A 93 5.89 12.27 0.37
C PRO A 93 5.24 12.73 -0.95
N THR A 94 5.13 14.04 -1.20
CA THR A 94 4.55 14.56 -2.45
C THR A 94 5.43 14.25 -3.66
N VAL A 95 6.75 14.46 -3.56
CA VAL A 95 7.69 14.08 -4.63
C VAL A 95 7.69 12.57 -4.83
N HIS A 96 7.61 11.79 -3.75
CA HIS A 96 7.47 10.33 -3.81
C HIS A 96 6.21 9.92 -4.58
N ALA A 97 5.06 10.49 -4.25
CA ALA A 97 3.81 10.21 -4.95
C ALA A 97 3.85 10.62 -6.43
N LEU A 98 4.48 11.76 -6.74
CA LEU A 98 4.61 12.28 -8.11
C LEU A 98 5.43 11.35 -9.02
N LEU A 99 6.45 10.67 -8.49
CA LEU A 99 7.23 9.67 -9.23
C LEU A 99 6.59 8.28 -9.18
N GLY A 100 6.08 7.90 -8.01
CA GLY A 100 5.57 6.56 -7.74
C GLY A 100 4.27 6.25 -8.45
N LEU A 101 3.34 7.20 -8.54
CA LEU A 101 2.05 6.99 -9.18
C LEU A 101 2.20 6.72 -10.70
N PRO A 102 2.95 7.52 -11.48
CA PRO A 102 3.25 7.18 -12.87
C PRO A 102 3.95 5.83 -13.01
N ALA A 103 4.89 5.51 -12.12
CA ALA A 103 5.60 4.23 -12.14
C ALA A 103 4.64 3.05 -11.95
N GLN A 104 3.72 3.15 -10.99
CA GLN A 104 2.71 2.14 -10.70
C GLN A 104 1.69 1.98 -11.83
N ILE A 105 1.25 3.09 -12.42
CA ILE A 105 0.36 3.07 -13.60
C ILE A 105 1.07 2.36 -14.76
N LEU A 106 2.34 2.66 -15.01
CA LEU A 106 3.11 2.04 -16.09
C LEU A 106 3.35 0.55 -15.86
N ALA A 107 3.65 0.14 -14.61
CA ALA A 107 3.74 -1.27 -14.23
C ALA A 107 2.41 -2.02 -14.48
N THR A 108 1.30 -1.41 -14.10
CA THR A 108 -0.05 -1.97 -14.32
C THR A 108 -0.37 -2.07 -15.81
N PHE A 109 -0.04 -1.03 -16.59
CA PHE A 109 -0.17 -1.03 -18.04
C PHE A 109 0.62 -2.17 -18.68
N ILE A 110 1.88 -2.37 -18.28
CA ILE A 110 2.72 -3.48 -18.75
C ILE A 110 2.05 -4.83 -18.42
N MET A 111 1.60 -5.02 -17.18
CA MET A 111 0.93 -6.26 -16.74
C MET A 111 -0.29 -6.57 -17.62
N VAL A 112 -1.18 -5.60 -17.81
CA VAL A 112 -2.39 -5.76 -18.65
C VAL A 112 -2.00 -6.01 -20.12
N ARG A 113 -1.05 -5.25 -20.67
CA ARG A 113 -0.64 -5.38 -22.07
C ARG A 113 0.00 -6.74 -22.35
N MET A 114 0.79 -7.28 -21.42
CA MET A 114 1.36 -8.63 -21.52
C MET A 114 0.28 -9.71 -21.39
N ALA A 115 -0.72 -9.53 -20.52
CA ALA A 115 -1.83 -10.49 -20.41
C ALA A 115 -2.67 -10.54 -21.70
N ILE A 116 -2.89 -9.39 -22.36
CA ILE A 116 -3.56 -9.33 -23.66
C ILE A 116 -2.72 -10.03 -24.73
N GLU A 117 -1.41 -9.76 -24.78
CA GLU A 117 -0.48 -10.42 -25.71
C GLU A 117 -0.56 -11.95 -25.60
N ASP A 118 -0.63 -12.48 -24.38
CA ASP A 118 -0.69 -13.93 -24.13
C ASP A 118 -1.94 -14.56 -24.69
N ARG A 119 -3.07 -13.92 -24.45
CA ARG A 119 -4.36 -14.36 -24.96
C ARG A 119 -4.36 -14.31 -26.49
N SER A 120 -3.83 -13.25 -27.09
CA SER A 120 -3.75 -13.12 -28.54
C SER A 120 -2.84 -14.17 -29.17
N VAL A 121 -1.67 -14.42 -28.57
CA VAL A 121 -0.72 -15.44 -29.05
C VAL A 121 -1.29 -16.85 -28.87
N ALA A 122 -1.96 -17.13 -27.75
CA ALA A 122 -2.62 -18.41 -27.53
C ALA A 122 -3.74 -18.65 -28.56
N ALA A 123 -4.58 -17.65 -28.82
CA ALA A 123 -5.65 -17.73 -29.81
C ALA A 123 -5.10 -17.91 -31.25
N ALA A 124 -4.02 -17.20 -31.61
CA ALA A 124 -3.37 -17.36 -32.91
C ALA A 124 -2.79 -18.77 -33.10
N LYS A 125 -2.17 -19.33 -32.06
CA LYS A 125 -1.68 -20.72 -32.06
C LYS A 125 -2.83 -21.73 -32.25
N GLN A 126 -3.96 -21.51 -31.57
CA GLN A 126 -5.16 -22.35 -31.74
C GLN A 126 -5.72 -22.32 -33.17
N ARG A 127 -5.57 -21.20 -33.88
CA ARG A 127 -5.94 -21.07 -35.31
C ARG A 127 -4.90 -21.64 -36.27
N GLY A 128 -3.78 -22.18 -35.79
CA GLY A 128 -2.70 -22.69 -36.64
C GLY A 128 -1.83 -21.61 -37.30
N GLU A 129 -1.88 -20.36 -36.81
CA GLU A 129 -1.04 -19.29 -37.36
C GLU A 129 0.43 -19.51 -37.01
N ARG A 130 1.30 -19.47 -38.04
CA ARG A 130 2.75 -19.60 -37.87
C ARG A 130 3.45 -18.28 -37.58
N ASN A 131 2.90 -17.15 -38.05
CA ASN A 131 3.51 -15.84 -37.87
C ASN A 131 2.92 -15.14 -36.63
N LEU A 132 3.59 -15.29 -35.49
CA LEU A 132 3.17 -14.65 -34.24
C LEU A 132 3.70 -13.22 -34.07
N ARG A 133 4.58 -12.75 -34.95
CA ARG A 133 5.24 -11.43 -34.86
C ARG A 133 4.28 -10.26 -34.64
N PRO A 134 3.09 -10.18 -35.29
CA PRO A 134 2.18 -9.04 -35.16
C PRO A 134 1.61 -8.86 -33.75
N TYR A 135 1.53 -9.92 -32.95
CA TYR A 135 0.93 -9.88 -31.62
C TYR A 135 1.87 -9.30 -30.56
N TRP A 136 3.19 -9.38 -30.81
CA TRP A 136 4.22 -8.98 -29.86
C TRP A 136 4.38 -7.46 -29.78
N TRP A 137 4.48 -6.95 -28.56
CA TRP A 137 4.69 -5.54 -28.30
C TRP A 137 6.15 -5.11 -28.53
N THR A 138 6.40 -4.38 -29.61
CA THR A 138 7.73 -3.95 -30.06
C THR A 138 8.47 -3.00 -29.10
N HIS A 139 7.74 -2.23 -28.30
CA HIS A 139 8.31 -1.24 -27.37
C HIS A 139 8.42 -1.74 -25.92
N ALA A 140 8.07 -3.01 -25.65
CA ALA A 140 8.01 -3.57 -24.31
C ALA A 140 9.28 -3.33 -23.49
N LYS A 141 10.46 -3.55 -24.10
CA LYS A 141 11.75 -3.42 -23.42
C LYS A 141 12.00 -2.02 -22.87
N ARG A 142 11.76 -0.98 -23.66
CA ARG A 142 12.02 0.41 -23.24
C ARG A 142 11.08 0.82 -22.11
N VAL A 143 9.80 0.46 -22.24
CA VAL A 143 8.80 0.79 -21.23
C VAL A 143 9.10 0.07 -19.91
N MET A 144 9.43 -1.23 -19.95
CA MET A 144 9.86 -1.98 -18.75
C MET A 144 11.10 -1.38 -18.08
N GLN A 145 12.09 -0.89 -18.85
CA GLN A 145 13.29 -0.26 -18.31
C GLN A 145 12.97 1.06 -17.60
N ILE A 146 12.12 1.90 -18.20
CA ILE A 146 11.66 3.16 -17.59
C ILE A 146 10.88 2.87 -16.31
N THR A 147 9.97 1.90 -16.33
CA THR A 147 9.22 1.48 -15.13
C THR A 147 10.15 1.02 -14.03
N MET A 148 11.14 0.16 -14.33
CA MET A 148 12.10 -0.32 -13.34
C MET A 148 12.90 0.82 -12.72
N ALA A 149 13.39 1.76 -13.55
CA ALA A 149 14.14 2.92 -13.07
C ALA A 149 13.28 3.79 -12.14
N LEU A 150 12.03 4.07 -12.54
CA LEU A 150 11.09 4.85 -11.73
C LEU A 150 10.73 4.14 -10.42
N TRP A 151 10.50 2.83 -10.44
CA TRP A 151 10.22 2.04 -9.23
C TRP A 151 11.40 2.04 -8.25
N LEU A 152 12.63 1.85 -8.75
CA LEU A 152 13.81 1.91 -7.89
C LEU A 152 14.02 3.31 -7.30
N ALA A 153 13.91 4.37 -8.11
CA ALA A 153 14.02 5.74 -7.64
C ALA A 153 12.96 6.06 -6.57
N THR A 154 11.70 5.66 -6.82
CA THR A 154 10.59 5.84 -5.88
C THR A 154 10.82 5.05 -4.60
N SER A 155 11.33 3.83 -4.67
CA SER A 155 11.62 3.00 -3.50
C SER A 155 12.68 3.63 -2.59
N VAL A 156 13.78 4.13 -3.18
CA VAL A 156 14.80 4.89 -2.45
C VAL A 156 14.18 6.12 -1.80
N LEU A 157 13.37 6.87 -2.55
CA LEU A 157 12.70 8.06 -2.03
C LEU A 157 11.70 7.74 -0.91
N GLY A 158 11.06 6.56 -0.93
CA GLY A 158 10.19 6.07 0.14
C GLY A 158 10.95 5.81 1.44
N ILE A 159 12.14 5.21 1.34
CA ILE A 159 13.05 5.03 2.49
C ILE A 159 13.45 6.39 3.05
N VAL A 160 13.89 7.33 2.20
CA VAL A 160 14.25 8.68 2.63
C VAL A 160 13.07 9.39 3.30
N THR A 161 11.87 9.26 2.73
CA THR A 161 10.63 9.83 3.31
C THR A 161 10.39 9.31 4.72
N TYR A 162 10.55 8.00 4.95
CA TYR A 162 10.44 7.41 6.28
C TYR A 162 11.45 8.01 7.25
N LEU A 163 12.73 8.07 6.86
CA LEU A 163 13.81 8.58 7.71
C LEU A 163 13.59 10.04 8.11
N VAL A 164 13.18 10.89 7.16
CA VAL A 164 12.88 12.31 7.42
C VAL A 164 11.65 12.46 8.30
N ARG A 165 10.57 11.74 8.01
CA ARG A 165 9.29 11.89 8.73
C ARG A 165 9.40 11.52 10.21
N TYR A 166 10.22 10.52 10.53
CA TYR A 166 10.40 10.00 11.87
C TYR A 166 11.72 10.45 12.52
N ASN A 167 12.36 11.50 11.98
CA ASN A 167 13.58 12.11 12.51
C ASN A 167 14.70 11.10 12.83
N VAL A 168 14.79 10.02 12.05
CA VAL A 168 15.81 8.97 12.24
C VAL A 168 17.20 9.50 11.88
N VAL A 169 17.25 10.47 10.96
CA VAL A 169 18.47 11.17 10.56
C VAL A 169 18.24 12.65 10.81
N ALA A 170 19.18 13.31 11.48
CA ALA A 170 19.14 14.76 11.65
C ALA A 170 19.08 15.45 10.27
N PRO A 171 18.22 16.46 10.07
CA PRO A 171 18.16 17.18 8.81
C PRO A 171 19.54 17.73 8.46
N LEU A 172 20.01 17.49 7.24
CA LEU A 172 21.24 18.10 6.70
C LEU A 172 21.00 19.62 6.59
N GLY A 173 21.23 20.35 7.69
CA GLY A 173 21.07 21.81 7.77
C GLY A 173 20.17 22.34 8.89
N GLY A 174 19.63 21.49 9.77
CA GLY A 174 18.85 21.95 10.93
C GLY A 174 19.69 21.97 12.19
N SER A 175 19.99 23.17 12.72
CA SER A 175 20.48 23.34 14.09
C SER A 175 19.61 22.53 15.03
N GLU A 176 20.27 21.75 15.87
CA GLU A 176 19.68 20.97 16.96
C GLU A 176 18.74 21.88 17.76
N VAL A 177 17.43 21.73 17.57
CA VAL A 177 16.45 22.31 18.49
C VAL A 177 16.51 21.42 19.72
N VAL A 178 17.44 21.75 20.60
CA VAL A 178 17.50 21.22 21.96
C VAL A 178 16.09 21.37 22.54
N SER A 179 15.41 20.25 22.77
CA SER A 179 14.19 20.25 23.57
C SER A 179 14.52 20.96 24.87
N PRO A 180 13.69 21.92 25.35
CA PRO A 180 13.87 22.42 26.69
C PRO A 180 13.68 21.24 27.63
N GLU A 181 14.79 20.75 28.15
CA GLU A 181 14.84 19.84 29.28
C GLU A 181 13.97 20.49 30.35
N ALA A 182 12.86 19.83 30.69
CA ALA A 182 11.95 20.31 31.71
C ALA A 182 12.75 20.39 33.00
N THR A 183 13.09 21.61 33.41
CA THR A 183 13.67 21.90 34.71
C THR A 183 12.75 21.31 35.76
N GLU A 184 13.16 20.21 36.38
CA GLU A 184 12.53 19.66 37.58
C GLU A 184 12.35 20.81 38.59
N PRO A 185 11.13 21.09 39.09
CA PRO A 185 10.95 22.11 40.09
C PRO A 185 11.69 21.68 41.37
N VAL A 186 12.74 22.44 41.66
CA VAL A 186 13.46 22.43 42.94
C VAL A 186 12.44 22.51 44.07
N GLY A 187 12.51 21.55 44.99
CA GLY A 187 11.58 21.38 46.10
C GLY A 187 11.31 22.66 46.87
N ALA A 188 10.04 23.03 46.96
CA ALA A 188 9.54 23.97 47.96
C ALA A 188 9.55 23.25 49.30
N GLY A 189 10.25 23.87 50.26
CA GLY A 189 10.45 23.34 51.60
C GLY A 189 9.16 23.18 52.40
N ASP A 190 9.26 22.27 53.36
CA ASP A 190 8.31 22.06 54.45
C ASP A 190 8.09 23.37 55.24
N GLU A 191 6.92 23.98 55.10
CA GLU A 191 6.37 24.90 56.10
C GLU A 191 5.14 24.26 56.76
N GLU A 192 5.45 23.62 57.89
CA GLU A 192 4.79 23.73 59.19
C GLU A 192 3.25 23.77 59.26
N ALA A 193 2.72 22.68 59.80
CA ALA A 193 1.33 22.51 60.19
C ALA A 193 0.93 23.36 61.40
N THR A 194 -0.29 23.90 61.41
CA THR A 194 -1.06 24.15 62.64
C THR A 194 -2.57 23.95 62.39
N PRO A 195 -3.33 23.33 63.32
CA PRO A 195 -4.69 22.83 63.07
C PRO A 195 -5.86 23.76 63.52
N THR A 196 -6.99 23.68 62.79
CA THR A 196 -8.43 23.56 63.23
C THR A 196 -9.04 24.67 64.15
N PRO A 197 -10.32 25.17 63.99
CA PRO A 197 -11.56 24.36 63.89
C PRO A 197 -12.79 24.85 63.08
N ALA A 198 -13.50 23.84 62.54
CA ALA A 198 -14.94 23.51 62.55
C ALA A 198 -16.10 24.51 62.28
N ALA A 199 -17.06 23.95 61.51
CA ALA A 199 -18.51 24.20 61.41
C ALA A 199 -18.95 25.44 60.61
N ILE A 200 -19.97 25.39 59.72
CA ILE A 200 -21.34 24.89 59.89
C ILE A 200 -21.94 24.45 58.52
N GLU A 201 -22.77 23.39 58.55
CA GLU A 201 -23.67 22.90 57.50
C GLU A 201 -24.67 23.95 57.00
N THR A 202 -24.99 23.95 55.71
CA THR A 202 -26.36 24.29 55.26
C THR A 202 -26.72 23.46 54.03
N GLU A 203 -27.83 22.76 54.21
CA GLU A 203 -28.58 21.86 53.33
C GLU A 203 -29.36 22.66 52.26
N GLU A 204 -30.05 21.93 51.37
CA GLU A 204 -31.03 22.38 50.35
C GLU A 204 -30.45 22.71 48.96
N ALA A 205 -30.98 22.27 47.82
CA ALA A 205 -32.15 21.45 47.52
C ALA A 205 -32.00 20.80 46.14
N GLN A 206 -32.64 19.65 46.02
CA GLN A 206 -32.90 18.86 44.82
C GLN A 206 -33.95 19.56 43.94
N VAL A 207 -33.71 19.70 42.63
CA VAL A 207 -34.78 19.91 41.66
C VAL A 207 -34.62 18.96 40.48
N ASP A 208 -35.61 18.08 40.42
CA ASP A 208 -35.97 17.12 39.41
C ASP A 208 -36.53 17.83 38.17
N ALA A 209 -36.17 17.37 36.97
CA ALA A 209 -36.89 17.66 35.73
C ALA A 209 -36.64 16.56 34.70
N THR A 210 -37.47 15.52 34.83
CA THR A 210 -37.81 14.51 33.85
C THR A 210 -38.58 15.11 32.66
N LEU A 211 -38.27 14.67 31.43
CA LEU A 211 -39.15 14.55 30.23
C LEU A 211 -38.36 13.69 29.21
N GLU A 212 -38.64 12.39 29.03
CA GLU A 212 -39.68 11.79 28.14
C GLU A 212 -39.80 12.50 26.77
N ALA A 213 -39.92 11.85 25.60
CA ALA A 213 -39.85 10.45 25.21
C ALA A 213 -39.85 10.35 23.66
N ALA A 214 -39.50 9.16 23.18
CA ALA A 214 -40.09 8.44 22.04
C ALA A 214 -39.72 8.78 20.58
N GLY A 215 -39.35 7.72 19.84
CA GLY A 215 -39.38 7.69 18.37
C GLY A 215 -38.47 6.64 17.72
N SER A 216 -38.79 5.35 17.87
CA SER A 216 -38.43 4.27 16.92
C SER A 216 -39.73 3.49 16.63
N PRO A 217 -39.87 2.57 15.64
CA PRO A 217 -38.90 1.97 14.69
C PRO A 217 -39.51 1.78 13.24
N VAL A 218 -38.98 0.79 12.48
CA VAL A 218 -39.49 0.08 11.25
C VAL A 218 -38.68 0.42 9.98
N SER A 219 -37.73 -0.40 9.50
CA SER A 219 -37.80 -1.75 8.87
C SER A 219 -38.38 -1.75 7.44
N THR A 220 -37.58 -2.12 6.42
CA THR A 220 -38.03 -2.91 5.23
C THR A 220 -36.81 -3.41 4.43
N LEU A 221 -36.73 -4.73 4.31
CA LEU A 221 -35.92 -5.53 3.38
C LEU A 221 -36.72 -5.81 2.09
N ALA A 222 -36.09 -5.73 0.91
CA ALA A 222 -36.39 -6.52 -0.30
C ALA A 222 -35.24 -6.25 -1.31
N ALA A 223 -34.33 -7.17 -1.62
CA ALA A 223 -34.47 -8.44 -2.35
C ALA A 223 -34.98 -8.25 -3.79
N THR A 224 -34.04 -8.07 -4.73
CA THR A 224 -34.19 -8.44 -6.15
C THR A 224 -32.81 -8.88 -6.65
N SER A 225 -32.64 -10.18 -6.92
CA SER A 225 -31.54 -10.70 -7.72
C SER A 225 -31.98 -12.03 -8.33
N ASP A 226 -32.31 -11.99 -9.61
CA ASP A 226 -32.17 -13.07 -10.58
C ASP A 226 -31.51 -12.43 -11.80
N PRO A 227 -30.56 -13.09 -12.49
CA PRO A 227 -30.94 -14.25 -13.31
C PRO A 227 -29.92 -15.41 -13.36
N GLU A 228 -30.47 -16.60 -13.64
CA GLU A 228 -30.04 -17.67 -14.57
C GLU A 228 -28.59 -17.67 -15.12
N PRO A 229 -27.97 -18.85 -15.26
CA PRO A 229 -28.00 -19.45 -16.60
C PRO A 229 -28.18 -20.98 -16.65
N ALA A 230 -28.76 -21.37 -17.77
CA ALA A 230 -28.98 -22.70 -18.31
C ALA A 230 -27.78 -23.67 -18.23
N GLU A 231 -28.06 -24.89 -17.75
CA GLU A 231 -27.29 -26.10 -18.06
C GLU A 231 -27.67 -26.59 -19.46
N THR A 232 -26.71 -26.57 -20.38
CA THR A 232 -26.76 -27.36 -21.61
C THR A 232 -26.00 -28.66 -21.42
N VAL A 233 -26.75 -29.75 -21.60
CA VAL A 233 -26.31 -31.13 -21.74
C VAL A 233 -26.03 -31.44 -23.22
N GLU A 234 -24.87 -31.99 -23.56
CA GLU A 234 -24.59 -32.91 -24.69
C GLU A 234 -23.19 -33.54 -24.42
N VAL A 235 -23.00 -34.84 -24.18
CA VAL A 235 -23.22 -36.09 -24.96
C VAL A 235 -22.17 -36.34 -26.07
N GLY A 236 -21.50 -37.51 -26.01
CA GLY A 236 -20.79 -38.19 -27.12
C GLY A 236 -19.28 -38.43 -26.86
N GLU A 237 -18.84 -39.58 -26.32
CA GLU A 237 -18.40 -40.80 -27.04
C GLU A 237 -17.35 -40.53 -28.16
N THR A 238 -16.03 -40.72 -27.92
CA THR A 238 -15.16 -41.91 -28.21
C THR A 238 -14.93 -42.22 -29.70
N PRO A 239 -13.98 -43.10 -30.08
CA PRO A 239 -12.50 -43.09 -29.98
C PRO A 239 -11.84 -43.25 -31.39
N GLU A 240 -10.51 -43.26 -31.52
CA GLU A 240 -9.67 -43.90 -32.58
C GLU A 240 -8.28 -43.22 -32.58
N ALA A 241 -7.15 -43.87 -32.25
CA ALA A 241 -6.42 -44.95 -32.93
C ALA A 241 -5.62 -44.49 -34.17
N GLU A 242 -4.33 -44.20 -33.99
CA GLU A 242 -3.25 -44.35 -34.99
C GLU A 242 -1.95 -44.56 -34.16
N ASP A 243 -1.42 -45.77 -33.98
CA ASP A 243 -0.62 -46.56 -34.91
C ASP A 243 0.23 -45.75 -35.90
N SER A 244 1.52 -45.64 -35.60
CA SER A 244 2.56 -45.74 -36.63
C SER A 244 3.89 -46.09 -35.97
N GLY A 245 4.22 -47.38 -36.04
CA GLY A 245 5.61 -47.81 -35.97
C GLY A 245 6.40 -47.45 -37.23
N SER A 246 7.70 -47.70 -37.14
CA SER A 246 8.62 -48.09 -38.23
C SER A 246 9.49 -47.01 -38.91
N GLY A 247 10.80 -47.26 -38.82
CA GLY A 247 11.84 -46.91 -39.81
C GLY A 247 12.67 -45.69 -39.40
N GLY A 248 13.98 -45.74 -39.19
CA GLY A 248 15.00 -46.62 -39.75
C GLY A 248 16.15 -45.74 -40.25
N ASN A 249 17.38 -46.09 -39.86
CA ASN A 249 18.68 -45.44 -40.05
C ASN A 249 19.03 -44.23 -39.19
#